data_AF-A0A850QXJ9-F1
#
_entry.id   AF-A0A850QXJ9-F1
#
_cell.length_a   1.000
_cell.length_b   1.000
_cell.length_c   1.000
_cell.angle_alpha   90.00
_cell.angle_beta   90.00
_cell.angle_gamma   90.00
#
_symmetry.space_group_name_H-M   'P 1'
#
loop_
_entity.id
_entity.type
_entity.pdbx_description
1 polymer ?
#
loop_
_entity_poly.entity_id
_entity_poly.type
_entity_poly.pdbx_seq_one_letter_code
_entity_poly.pdbx_strand_id
1 'polypeptide(L)'
;VGFIAGYVVLQLKRIPLSNKLKAISTYFILPIGGTFIVSALVIWVIGAPIAAAMEAMNGWLQGMAGASKAFLGVILGGMTAFDMGGPINKVATLFAQTQVGTQPWLMGGVGVAICVPPLGMFLATLLSPKRYTDEEREAGKAAGIMGCIGITEGAIPFAAADPMRVIPSIVVGGMVGNVVAFMFGVLNHAPWGGLIVLPVVDGRLYYILAIVAGSVATALMVNALKKPIEQRQDSVQQDSDDDSLELTFE
;
A
#
# COMPACT_ATOMS: atom_id res chain seq x y z
N VAL A 1 12.24 10.11 -12.14
CA VAL A 1 11.86 10.85 -13.37
C VAL A 1 11.26 12.22 -13.08
N GLY A 2 10.21 12.33 -12.24
CA GLY A 2 9.55 13.61 -11.95
C GLY A 2 10.48 14.75 -11.47
N PHE A 3 11.38 14.49 -10.52
CA PHE A 3 12.35 15.49 -10.06
C PHE A 3 13.33 15.92 -11.16
N ILE A 4 13.81 14.98 -11.97
CA ILE A 4 14.69 15.26 -13.12
C ILE A 4 13.95 16.13 -14.13
N ALA A 5 12.71 15.78 -14.47
CA ALA A 5 11.88 16.57 -15.37
C ALA A 5 11.64 17.99 -14.85
N GLY A 6 11.30 18.12 -13.56
CA GLY A 6 11.16 19.44 -12.92
C GLY A 6 12.44 20.26 -12.98
N TYR A 7 13.59 19.65 -12.70
CA TYR A 7 14.89 20.32 -12.76
C TYR A 7 15.27 20.73 -14.20
N VAL A 8 15.09 19.85 -15.18
CA VAL A 8 15.35 20.15 -16.60
C VAL A 8 14.48 21.31 -17.09
N VAL A 9 13.18 21.28 -16.78
CA VAL A 9 12.25 22.37 -17.12
C VAL A 9 12.65 23.67 -16.43
N LEU A 10 13.10 23.61 -15.17
CA LEU A 10 13.62 24.78 -14.45
C LEU A 10 14.85 25.39 -15.15
N GLN A 11 15.77 24.56 -15.65
CA GLN A 11 16.93 25.05 -16.40
C GLN A 11 16.54 25.63 -17.76
N LEU A 12 15.64 24.98 -18.49
CA LEU A 12 15.14 25.50 -19.77
C LEU A 12 14.45 26.87 -19.62
N LYS A 13 13.73 27.08 -18.51
CA LYS A 13 13.11 28.38 -18.18
C LYS A 13 14.12 29.51 -17.94
N ARG A 14 15.38 29.20 -17.62
CA ARG A 14 16.43 30.22 -17.40
C ARG A 14 17.00 30.79 -18.70
N ILE A 15 16.68 30.19 -19.85
CA ILE A 15 17.13 30.69 -21.15
C ILE A 15 16.39 32.01 -21.45
N PRO A 16 17.10 33.14 -21.61
CA PRO A 16 16.47 34.43 -21.84
C PRO A 16 15.82 34.45 -23.23
N LEU A 17 14.50 34.70 -23.26
CA LEU A 17 13.72 34.79 -24.50
C LEU A 17 13.06 36.17 -24.61
N SER A 18 12.99 36.70 -25.83
CA SER A 18 12.29 37.96 -26.11
C SER A 18 10.79 37.84 -25.80
N ASN A 19 10.12 38.96 -25.50
CA ASN A 19 8.70 38.95 -25.10
C ASN A 19 7.77 38.29 -26.14
N LYS A 20 8.15 38.30 -27.43
CA LYS A 20 7.39 37.65 -28.51
C LYS A 20 7.53 36.12 -28.51
N LEU A 21 8.62 35.58 -27.96
CA LEU A 21 8.93 34.15 -27.94
C LEU A 21 8.50 33.45 -26.63
N LYS A 22 8.08 34.22 -25.62
CA LYS A 22 7.59 33.65 -24.35
C LYS A 22 6.38 32.72 -24.53
N ALA A 23 5.45 33.08 -25.42
CA ALA A 23 4.31 32.22 -25.75
C ALA A 23 4.78 30.88 -26.37
N ILE A 24 5.71 30.94 -27.32
CA ILE A 24 6.27 29.75 -27.98
C ILE A 24 7.03 28.86 -26.99
N SER A 25 7.69 29.46 -25.99
CA SER A 25 8.44 28.73 -24.97
C SER A 25 7.56 27.75 -24.18
N THR A 26 6.42 28.22 -23.67
CA THR A 26 5.53 27.42 -22.84
C THR A 26 4.86 26.29 -23.62
N TYR A 27 4.48 26.52 -24.88
CA TYR A 27 3.76 25.54 -25.68
C TYR A 27 4.65 24.56 -26.45
N PHE A 28 5.87 24.97 -26.83
CA PHE A 28 6.75 24.15 -27.68
C PHE A 28 8.11 23.86 -27.04
N ILE A 29 8.83 24.88 -26.56
CA ILE A 29 10.22 24.68 -26.11
C ILE A 29 10.28 23.83 -24.84
N LEU A 30 9.46 24.15 -23.83
CA LEU A 30 9.45 23.41 -22.58
C LEU A 30 8.92 21.98 -22.75
N PRO A 31 7.79 21.72 -23.45
CA PRO A 31 7.31 20.36 -23.63
C PRO A 31 8.22 19.52 -24.51
N ILE A 32 8.73 20.05 -25.63
CA ILE A 32 9.58 19.29 -26.56
C ILE A 32 10.99 19.13 -25.99
N GLY A 33 11.63 20.23 -25.62
CA GLY A 33 13.00 20.21 -25.09
C GLY A 33 13.08 19.49 -23.75
N GLY A 34 12.11 19.71 -22.86
CA GLY A 34 12.01 19.00 -21.58
C GLY A 34 11.84 17.50 -21.80
N THR A 35 10.86 17.09 -22.61
CA THR A 35 10.64 15.66 -22.89
C THR A 35 11.83 15.03 -23.59
N PHE A 36 12.45 15.70 -24.56
CA PHE A 36 13.61 15.18 -25.30
C PHE A 36 14.80 14.94 -24.37
N ILE A 37 15.19 15.95 -23.58
CA ILE A 37 16.32 15.84 -22.66
C ILE A 37 16.05 14.79 -21.58
N VAL A 38 14.85 14.80 -20.98
CA VAL A 38 14.49 13.84 -19.93
C VAL A 38 14.44 12.42 -20.49
N SER A 39 13.84 12.22 -21.67
CA SER A 39 13.75 10.90 -22.29
C SER A 39 15.13 10.39 -22.70
N ALA A 40 16.00 11.22 -23.26
CA ALA A 40 17.37 10.85 -23.60
C ALA A 40 18.17 10.44 -22.34
N LEU A 41 18.07 11.22 -21.26
CA LEU A 41 18.68 10.87 -19.97
C LEU A 41 18.14 9.55 -19.42
N VAL A 42 16.82 9.38 -19.40
CA VAL A 42 16.20 8.18 -18.85
C VAL A 42 16.56 6.96 -19.67
N ILE A 43 16.51 7.01 -21.00
CA ILE A 43 16.77 5.84 -21.86
C ILE A 43 18.26 5.47 -21.82
N TRP A 44 19.17 6.44 -21.97
CA TRP A 44 20.60 6.14 -22.17
C TRP A 44 21.42 6.09 -20.89
N VAL A 45 21.05 6.84 -19.86
CA VAL A 45 21.82 6.89 -18.60
C VAL A 45 21.20 6.01 -17.53
N ILE A 46 19.88 6.03 -17.40
CA ILE A 46 19.18 5.38 -16.28
C ILE A 46 18.61 4.01 -16.68
N GLY A 47 18.18 3.85 -17.93
CA GLY A 47 17.44 2.70 -18.41
C GLY A 47 18.25 1.41 -18.36
N ALA A 48 19.49 1.42 -18.86
CA ALA A 48 20.36 0.25 -18.85
C ALA A 48 20.68 -0.27 -17.42
N PRO A 49 21.08 0.58 -16.44
CA PRO A 49 21.23 0.14 -15.06
C PRO A 49 19.94 -0.42 -14.44
N ILE A 50 18.78 0.20 -14.70
CA ILE A 50 17.49 -0.30 -14.20
C ILE A 50 17.16 -1.67 -14.81
N ALA A 51 17.33 -1.82 -16.13
CA ALA A 51 17.06 -3.08 -16.82
C ALA A 51 17.96 -4.20 -16.30
N ALA A 52 19.26 -3.95 -16.13
CA ALA A 52 20.20 -4.91 -15.56
C ALA A 52 19.84 -5.29 -14.12
N ALA A 53 19.43 -4.32 -13.29
CA ALA A 53 18.97 -4.58 -11.94
C ALA A 53 17.68 -5.42 -11.91
N MET A 54 16.72 -5.12 -12.80
CA MET A 54 15.47 -5.88 -12.94
C MET A 54 15.74 -7.31 -13.41
N GLU A 55 16.66 -7.51 -14.35
CA GLU A 55 17.02 -8.83 -14.87
C GLU A 55 17.76 -9.66 -13.81
N ALA A 56 18.70 -9.06 -13.08
CA ALA A 56 19.36 -9.70 -11.95
C ALA A 56 18.37 -10.11 -10.85
N MET A 57 17.43 -9.21 -10.52
CA MET A 57 16.37 -9.49 -9.55
C MET A 57 15.42 -10.58 -10.04
N ASN A 58 15.04 -10.57 -11.32
CA ASN A 58 14.20 -11.60 -11.92
C ASN A 58 14.91 -12.97 -11.90
N GLY A 59 16.20 -13.02 -12.22
CA GLY A 59 17.02 -14.23 -12.11
C GLY A 59 17.10 -14.75 -10.68
N TRP A 60 17.27 -13.85 -9.70
CA TRP A 60 17.24 -14.22 -8.27
C TRP A 60 15.89 -14.80 -7.86
N LEU A 61 14.78 -14.17 -8.27
CA LEU A 61 13.41 -14.62 -7.99
C LEU A 61 13.08 -15.96 -8.66
N GLN A 62 13.58 -16.21 -9.87
CA GLN A 62 13.40 -17.49 -10.55
C GLN A 62 14.17 -18.62 -9.86
N GLY A 63 15.33 -18.33 -9.27
CA GLY A 63 16.09 -19.28 -8.45
C GLY A 63 15.46 -19.62 -7.10
N MET A 64 14.45 -18.86 -6.67
CA MET A 64 13.75 -19.00 -5.39
C MET A 64 12.63 -20.06 -5.48
N ALA A 65 12.98 -21.34 -5.56
CA ALA A 65 12.01 -22.44 -5.49
C ALA A 65 11.55 -22.73 -4.04
N GLY A 66 10.23 -22.62 -3.78
CA GLY A 66 9.57 -23.14 -2.58
C GLY A 66 9.59 -22.23 -1.35
N ALA A 67 10.42 -22.54 -0.34
CA ALA A 67 10.44 -21.88 0.97
C ALA A 67 10.72 -20.36 0.89
N SER A 68 11.45 -19.95 -0.14
CA SER A 68 11.76 -18.56 -0.47
C SER A 68 10.55 -17.74 -0.91
N LYS A 69 9.52 -18.36 -1.52
CA LYS A 69 8.30 -17.66 -1.94
C LYS A 69 7.46 -17.24 -0.75
N ALA A 70 7.31 -18.11 0.25
CA ALA A 70 6.60 -17.74 1.48
C ALA A 70 7.29 -16.57 2.19
N PHE A 71 8.62 -16.62 2.33
CA PHE A 71 9.39 -15.51 2.92
C PHE A 71 9.25 -14.20 2.13
N LEU A 72 9.31 -14.27 0.79
CA LEU A 72 9.07 -13.11 -0.06
C LEU A 72 7.64 -12.58 0.09
N GLY A 73 6.65 -13.47 0.21
CA GLY A 73 5.25 -13.11 0.46
C GLY A 73 5.07 -12.35 1.76
N VAL A 74 5.79 -12.73 2.83
CA VAL A 74 5.81 -11.98 4.09
C VAL A 74 6.36 -10.56 3.87
N ILE A 75 7.52 -10.43 3.21
CA ILE A 75 8.13 -9.11 2.99
C ILE A 75 7.20 -8.23 2.14
N LEU A 76 6.78 -8.72 0.97
CA LEU A 76 5.95 -7.94 0.06
C LEU A 76 4.58 -7.62 0.67
N GLY A 77 3.96 -8.59 1.34
CA GLY A 77 2.64 -8.40 1.97
C GLY A 77 2.71 -7.37 3.09
N GLY A 78 3.76 -7.44 3.91
CA GLY A 78 4.01 -6.46 4.97
C GLY A 78 4.27 -5.07 4.41
N MET A 79 5.16 -4.94 3.41
CA MET A 79 5.45 -3.66 2.75
C MET A 79 4.22 -3.04 2.10
N THR A 80 3.40 -3.84 1.40
CA THR A 80 2.17 -3.35 0.77
C THR A 80 1.18 -2.82 1.81
N ALA A 81 1.03 -3.46 2.97
CA ALA A 81 0.07 -3.01 3.97
C ALA A 81 0.58 -1.88 4.88
N PHE A 82 1.90 -1.68 4.99
CA PHE A 82 2.53 -0.88 6.05
C PHE A 82 2.05 0.59 6.15
N ASP A 83 2.03 1.31 5.03
CA ASP A 83 1.74 2.75 4.99
C ASP A 83 0.52 3.11 4.14
N MET A 84 -0.36 2.13 3.86
CA MET A 84 -1.68 2.33 3.25
C MET A 84 -1.65 3.21 1.99
N GLY A 85 -0.64 3.01 1.13
CA GLY A 85 -0.48 3.76 -0.13
C GLY A 85 0.70 4.74 -0.12
N GLY A 86 1.45 4.81 0.98
CA GLY A 86 2.68 5.58 1.08
C GLY A 86 3.88 5.00 0.30
N PRO A 87 5.09 5.55 0.52
CA PRO A 87 6.28 5.17 -0.24
C PRO A 87 6.64 3.68 -0.21
N ILE A 88 6.48 3.01 0.94
CA ILE A 88 6.82 1.59 1.10
C ILE A 88 5.84 0.72 0.32
N ASN A 89 4.53 1.01 0.41
CA ASN A 89 3.52 0.37 -0.41
C ASN A 89 3.81 0.58 -1.90
N LYS A 90 4.12 1.81 -2.33
CA LYS A 90 4.39 2.10 -3.74
C LYS A 90 5.61 1.38 -4.27
N VAL A 91 6.66 1.22 -3.47
CA VAL A 91 7.83 0.41 -3.86
C VAL A 91 7.44 -1.05 -4.09
N ALA A 92 6.72 -1.66 -3.14
CA ALA A 92 6.30 -3.07 -3.27
C ALA A 92 5.30 -3.31 -4.41
N THR A 93 4.32 -2.41 -4.56
CA THR A 93 3.29 -2.51 -5.60
C THR A 93 3.85 -2.24 -6.98
N LEU A 94 4.69 -1.21 -7.16
CA LEU A 94 5.36 -0.97 -8.45
C LEU A 94 6.23 -2.15 -8.85
N PHE A 95 6.98 -2.72 -7.91
CA PHE A 95 7.78 -3.91 -8.17
C PHE A 95 6.94 -5.09 -8.69
N ALA A 96 5.78 -5.39 -8.08
CA ALA A 96 4.90 -6.43 -8.59
C ALA A 96 4.25 -6.06 -9.93
N GLN A 97 3.83 -4.80 -10.10
CA GLN A 97 3.20 -4.28 -11.32
C GLN A 97 4.11 -4.38 -12.55
N THR A 98 5.39 -4.03 -12.40
CA THR A 98 6.35 -4.10 -13.52
C THR A 98 6.63 -5.54 -13.95
N GLN A 99 6.42 -6.50 -13.05
CA GLN A 99 6.66 -7.91 -13.30
C GLN A 99 5.41 -8.67 -13.79
N VAL A 100 4.25 -8.03 -13.93
CA VAL A 100 3.00 -8.70 -14.34
C VAL A 100 3.16 -9.50 -15.65
N GLY A 101 3.94 -9.00 -16.60
CA GLY A 101 4.17 -9.68 -17.88
C GLY A 101 5.07 -10.92 -17.81
N THR A 102 5.90 -11.06 -16.78
CA THR A 102 6.90 -12.16 -16.67
C THR A 102 6.68 -13.06 -15.46
N GLN A 103 6.19 -12.51 -14.35
CA GLN A 103 5.99 -13.16 -13.06
C GLN A 103 4.65 -12.71 -12.44
N PRO A 104 3.49 -13.02 -13.06
CA PRO A 104 2.17 -12.57 -12.61
C PRO A 104 1.77 -13.08 -11.22
N TRP A 105 2.47 -14.09 -10.68
CA TRP A 105 2.29 -14.55 -9.32
C TRP A 105 2.67 -13.50 -8.27
N LEU A 106 3.65 -12.62 -8.55
CA LEU A 106 4.01 -11.51 -7.65
C LEU A 106 2.81 -10.59 -7.43
N MET A 107 2.13 -10.25 -8.53
CA MET A 107 0.92 -9.43 -8.48
C MET A 107 -0.30 -10.20 -7.96
N GLY A 108 -0.29 -11.53 -8.06
CA GLY A 108 -1.29 -12.39 -7.44
C GLY A 108 -1.39 -12.19 -5.93
N GLY A 109 -0.24 -12.14 -5.24
CA GLY A 109 -0.20 -11.93 -3.79
C GLY A 109 -0.18 -10.46 -3.36
N VAL A 110 0.53 -9.58 -4.07
CA VAL A 110 0.49 -8.13 -3.78
C VAL A 110 -0.89 -7.54 -4.06
N GLY A 111 -1.59 -8.03 -5.08
CA GLY A 111 -2.97 -7.65 -5.39
C GLY A 111 -3.97 -8.03 -4.28
N VAL A 112 -3.70 -9.11 -3.54
CA VAL A 112 -4.43 -9.45 -2.30
C VAL A 112 -4.04 -8.49 -1.19
N ALA A 113 -2.74 -8.32 -0.92
CA ALA A 113 -2.24 -7.53 0.18
C ALA A 113 -2.72 -6.05 0.16
N ILE A 114 -2.97 -5.48 -1.02
CA ILE A 114 -3.43 -4.09 -1.13
C ILE A 114 -4.86 -3.87 -0.63
N CYS A 115 -5.75 -4.85 -0.80
CA CYS A 115 -7.14 -4.72 -0.33
C CYS A 115 -7.36 -5.24 1.09
N VAL A 116 -6.41 -5.99 1.65
CA VAL A 116 -6.54 -6.57 2.99
C VAL A 116 -6.66 -5.53 4.10
N PRO A 117 -5.88 -4.42 4.17
CA PRO A 117 -6.02 -3.41 5.22
C PRO A 117 -7.44 -2.84 5.36
N PRO A 118 -8.05 -2.25 4.31
CA PRO A 118 -9.38 -1.66 4.42
C PRO A 118 -10.48 -2.72 4.63
N LEU A 119 -10.39 -3.90 3.99
CA LEU A 119 -11.35 -5.00 4.19
C LEU A 119 -11.25 -5.59 5.60
N GLY A 120 -10.03 -5.70 6.13
CA GLY A 120 -9.77 -6.16 7.47
C GLY A 120 -10.32 -5.21 8.53
N MET A 121 -10.16 -3.89 8.33
CA MET A 121 -10.76 -2.90 9.22
C MET A 121 -12.29 -2.89 9.14
N PHE A 122 -12.87 -2.99 7.93
CA PHE A 122 -14.32 -3.16 7.78
C PHE A 122 -14.82 -4.40 8.52
N LEU A 123 -14.15 -5.54 8.36
CA LEU A 123 -14.52 -6.77 9.07
C LEU A 123 -14.36 -6.61 10.59
N ALA A 124 -13.32 -5.90 11.05
CA ALA A 124 -13.08 -5.66 12.47
C ALA A 124 -14.24 -4.89 13.13
N THR A 125 -14.77 -3.86 12.47
CA THR A 125 -15.91 -3.07 12.98
C THR A 125 -17.20 -3.87 13.02
N LEU A 126 -17.40 -4.82 12.11
CA LEU A 126 -18.54 -5.75 12.13
C LEU A 126 -18.43 -6.79 13.23
N LEU A 127 -17.23 -7.36 13.46
CA LEU A 127 -17.01 -8.42 14.44
C LEU A 127 -17.00 -7.93 15.90
N SER A 128 -16.61 -6.67 16.15
CA SER A 128 -16.53 -6.14 17.51
C SER A 128 -16.97 -4.67 17.57
N PRO A 129 -18.24 -4.36 17.25
CA PRO A 129 -18.73 -2.98 17.12
C PRO A 129 -18.51 -2.14 18.39
N LYS A 130 -18.53 -2.75 19.58
CA LYS A 130 -18.29 -2.06 20.87
C LYS A 130 -16.86 -1.53 21.07
N ARG A 131 -15.92 -1.90 20.19
CA ARG A 131 -14.51 -1.44 20.23
C ARG A 131 -14.25 -0.23 19.33
N TYR A 132 -15.27 0.20 18.55
CA TYR A 132 -15.15 1.23 17.52
C TYR A 132 -16.21 2.31 17.70
N THR A 133 -15.82 3.58 17.48
CA THR A 133 -16.76 4.70 17.56
C THR A 133 -17.75 4.65 16.41
N ASP A 134 -18.84 5.43 16.48
CA ASP A 134 -19.80 5.48 15.39
C ASP A 134 -19.16 6.03 14.10
N GLU A 135 -18.23 6.98 14.21
CA GLU A 135 -17.45 7.47 13.07
C GLU A 135 -16.54 6.38 12.48
N GLU A 136 -15.85 5.60 13.33
CA GLU A 136 -15.04 4.47 12.87
C GLU A 136 -15.89 3.39 12.18
N ARG A 137 -17.14 3.18 12.63
CA ARG A 137 -18.06 2.21 12.02
C ARG A 137 -18.57 2.68 10.66
N GLU A 138 -18.90 3.96 10.50
CA GLU A 138 -19.25 4.53 9.21
C GLU A 138 -18.06 4.54 8.24
N ALA A 139 -16.87 4.92 8.73
CA ALA A 139 -15.63 4.82 7.98
C ALA A 139 -15.36 3.36 7.55
N GLY A 140 -15.72 2.39 8.38
CA GLY A 140 -15.61 0.96 8.08
C GLY A 140 -16.41 0.56 6.84
N LYS A 141 -17.65 1.05 6.69
CA LYS A 141 -18.46 0.76 5.49
C LYS A 141 -17.80 1.31 4.22
N ALA A 142 -17.28 2.53 4.28
CA ALA A 142 -16.54 3.13 3.18
C ALA A 142 -15.25 2.35 2.87
N ALA A 143 -14.51 1.93 3.91
CA ALA A 143 -13.32 1.10 3.79
C ALA A 143 -13.63 -0.25 3.13
N GLY A 144 -14.76 -0.88 3.45
CA GLY A 144 -15.20 -2.12 2.79
C GLY A 144 -15.31 -1.95 1.27
N ILE A 145 -15.96 -0.88 0.81
CA ILE A 145 -16.10 -0.57 -0.62
C ILE A 145 -14.73 -0.29 -1.25
N MET A 146 -13.91 0.55 -0.63
CA MET A 146 -12.56 0.88 -1.09
C MET A 146 -11.67 -0.37 -1.20
N GLY A 147 -11.76 -1.26 -0.23
CA GLY A 147 -11.06 -2.53 -0.24
C GLY A 147 -11.49 -3.42 -1.40
N CYS A 148 -12.78 -3.53 -1.70
CA CYS A 148 -13.27 -4.30 -2.85
C CYS A 148 -12.67 -3.83 -4.19
N ILE A 149 -12.38 -2.52 -4.34
CA ILE A 149 -11.79 -1.97 -5.56
C ILE A 149 -10.25 -1.87 -5.52
N GLY A 150 -9.61 -2.28 -4.41
CA GLY A 150 -8.15 -2.29 -4.27
C GLY A 150 -7.54 -0.97 -3.81
N ILE A 151 -8.32 -0.11 -3.14
CA ILE A 151 -7.85 1.16 -2.55
C ILE A 151 -7.51 0.91 -1.07
N THR A 152 -6.21 0.86 -0.77
CA THR A 152 -5.70 0.57 0.58
C THR A 152 -5.90 1.73 1.57
N GLU A 153 -6.10 2.94 1.04
CA GLU A 153 -6.23 4.21 1.78
C GLU A 153 -7.46 4.22 2.69
N GLY A 154 -8.45 3.35 2.44
CA GLY A 154 -9.62 3.20 3.30
C GLY A 154 -9.30 2.82 4.75
N ALA A 155 -8.09 2.31 5.03
CA ALA A 155 -7.63 2.02 6.38
C ALA A 155 -6.99 3.22 7.12
N ILE A 156 -6.69 4.33 6.43
CA ILE A 156 -6.03 5.50 7.02
C ILE A 156 -6.81 6.07 8.22
N PRO A 157 -8.16 6.25 8.17
CA PRO A 157 -8.89 6.81 9.31
C PRO A 157 -8.70 6.00 10.60
N PHE A 158 -8.61 4.67 10.48
CA PHE A 158 -8.37 3.79 11.62
C PHE A 158 -6.94 3.87 12.12
N ALA A 159 -5.96 3.87 11.21
CA ALA A 159 -4.55 3.98 11.57
C ALA A 159 -4.23 5.35 12.17
N ALA A 160 -4.91 6.41 11.76
CA ALA A 160 -4.79 7.73 12.38
C ALA A 160 -5.37 7.75 13.80
N ALA A 161 -6.47 7.04 14.05
CA ALA A 161 -7.11 6.96 15.36
C ALA A 161 -6.33 6.08 16.35
N ASP A 162 -5.73 4.97 15.90
CA ASP A 162 -5.01 4.02 16.76
C ASP A 162 -3.83 3.34 16.02
N PRO A 163 -2.75 4.09 15.74
CA PRO A 163 -1.65 3.62 14.88
C PRO A 163 -0.94 2.40 15.46
N MET A 164 -0.75 2.37 16.79
CA MET A 164 -0.01 1.33 17.49
C MET A 164 -0.66 -0.06 17.38
N ARG A 165 -1.99 -0.11 17.21
CA ARG A 165 -2.73 -1.38 17.12
C ARG A 165 -3.12 -1.70 15.68
N VAL A 166 -3.47 -0.68 14.90
CA VAL A 166 -3.95 -0.87 13.53
C VAL A 166 -2.81 -1.21 12.58
N ILE A 167 -1.69 -0.46 12.61
CA ILE A 167 -0.59 -0.67 11.66
C ILE A 167 0.01 -2.08 11.77
N PRO A 168 0.36 -2.60 12.96
CA PRO A 168 0.86 -3.97 13.06
C PRO A 168 -0.18 -5.01 12.60
N SER A 169 -1.47 -4.77 12.86
CA SER A 169 -2.55 -5.69 12.49
C SER A 169 -2.76 -5.78 10.99
N ILE A 170 -2.80 -4.64 10.29
CA ILE A 170 -2.94 -4.64 8.82
C ILE A 170 -1.69 -5.20 8.14
N VAL A 171 -0.50 -4.98 8.71
CA VAL A 171 0.77 -5.55 8.22
C VAL A 171 0.73 -7.08 8.31
N VAL A 172 0.36 -7.62 9.47
CA VAL A 172 0.22 -9.08 9.65
C VAL A 172 -0.84 -9.64 8.70
N GLY A 173 -2.00 -8.99 8.55
CA GLY A 173 -3.00 -9.43 7.59
C GLY A 173 -2.50 -9.40 6.14
N GLY A 174 -1.78 -8.36 5.76
CA GLY A 174 -1.15 -8.24 4.44
C GLY A 174 -0.15 -9.36 4.17
N MET A 175 0.68 -9.70 5.17
CA MET A 175 1.59 -10.86 5.13
C MET A 175 0.81 -12.17 4.93
N VAL A 176 -0.22 -12.41 5.75
CA VAL A 176 -1.03 -13.64 5.66
C VAL A 176 -1.70 -13.76 4.30
N GLY A 177 -2.38 -12.72 3.82
CA GLY A 177 -3.05 -12.74 2.53
C GLY A 177 -2.08 -13.00 1.38
N ASN A 178 -0.92 -12.32 1.38
CA ASN A 178 0.08 -12.50 0.33
C ASN A 178 0.68 -13.91 0.33
N VAL A 179 1.08 -14.41 1.50
CA VAL A 179 1.65 -15.77 1.63
C VAL A 179 0.65 -16.82 1.18
N VAL A 180 -0.62 -16.70 1.59
CA VAL A 180 -1.68 -17.62 1.16
C VAL A 180 -1.84 -17.61 -0.36
N ALA A 181 -1.91 -16.43 -0.98
CA ALA A 181 -1.99 -16.31 -2.44
C ALA A 181 -0.78 -16.95 -3.16
N PHE A 182 0.43 -16.72 -2.66
CA PHE A 182 1.65 -17.32 -3.21
C PHE A 182 1.68 -18.85 -3.06
N MET A 183 1.24 -19.38 -1.91
CA MET A 183 1.20 -20.82 -1.65
C MET A 183 0.20 -21.54 -2.56
N PHE A 184 -0.94 -20.91 -2.86
CA PHE A 184 -1.93 -21.43 -3.79
C PHE A 184 -1.64 -21.10 -5.26
N GLY A 185 -0.51 -20.44 -5.56
CA GLY A 185 -0.07 -20.17 -6.93
C GLY A 185 -1.00 -19.22 -7.69
N VAL A 186 -1.62 -18.27 -7.00
CA VAL A 186 -2.54 -17.30 -7.61
C VAL A 186 -1.79 -16.38 -8.57
N LEU A 187 -2.32 -16.19 -9.79
CA LEU A 187 -1.72 -15.33 -10.81
C LEU A 187 -2.65 -14.15 -11.10
N ASN A 188 -2.11 -12.93 -11.15
CA ASN A 188 -2.86 -11.74 -11.53
C ASN A 188 -2.22 -11.09 -12.75
N HIS A 189 -2.97 -11.02 -13.85
CA HIS A 189 -2.51 -10.50 -15.13
C HIS A 189 -2.76 -9.00 -15.30
N ALA A 190 -3.27 -8.30 -14.29
CA ALA A 190 -3.43 -6.86 -14.29
C ALA A 190 -2.51 -6.18 -13.26
N PRO A 191 -1.97 -4.98 -13.55
CA PRO A 191 -1.18 -4.18 -12.61
C PRO A 191 -2.07 -3.49 -11.55
N TRP A 192 -3.13 -4.16 -11.09
CA TRP A 192 -4.07 -3.66 -10.08
C TRP A 192 -4.47 -4.77 -9.09
N GLY A 193 -5.06 -4.43 -7.94
CA GLY A 193 -5.50 -5.39 -6.91
C GLY A 193 -6.97 -5.28 -6.53
N GLY A 194 -7.39 -5.94 -5.45
CA GLY A 194 -8.79 -5.98 -5.04
C GLY A 194 -9.66 -6.95 -5.83
N LEU A 195 -10.98 -6.92 -5.63
CA LEU A 195 -11.93 -7.82 -6.30
C LEU A 195 -12.20 -7.42 -7.76
N ILE A 196 -11.91 -6.17 -8.14
CA ILE A 196 -12.11 -5.68 -9.51
C ILE A 196 -11.25 -6.42 -10.54
N VAL A 197 -10.11 -7.00 -10.13
CA VAL A 197 -9.23 -7.78 -11.01
C VAL A 197 -9.60 -9.26 -11.10
N LEU A 198 -10.61 -9.74 -10.37
CA LEU A 198 -11.02 -11.15 -10.41
C LEU A 198 -11.22 -11.75 -11.83
N PRO A 199 -11.74 -11.02 -12.83
CA PRO A 199 -11.90 -11.58 -14.18
C PRO A 199 -10.58 -12.00 -14.83
N VAL A 200 -9.47 -11.35 -14.47
CA VAL A 200 -8.13 -11.54 -15.05
C VAL A 200 -7.16 -12.26 -14.11
N VAL A 201 -7.68 -12.84 -13.02
CA VAL A 201 -6.92 -13.65 -12.06
C VAL A 201 -7.10 -15.13 -12.37
N ASP A 202 -6.01 -15.88 -12.40
CA ASP A 202 -6.02 -17.35 -12.37
C ASP A 202 -5.96 -17.82 -10.92
N GLY A 203 -6.74 -18.87 -10.59
CA GLY A 203 -6.91 -19.29 -9.20
C GLY A 203 -7.85 -18.38 -8.40
N ARG A 204 -8.88 -17.83 -9.04
CA ARG A 204 -9.87 -16.87 -8.47
C ARG A 204 -10.39 -17.25 -7.09
N LEU A 205 -10.71 -18.52 -6.88
CA LEU A 205 -11.20 -19.01 -5.58
C LEU A 205 -10.13 -18.85 -4.48
N TYR A 206 -8.88 -19.18 -4.80
CA TYR A 206 -7.75 -19.02 -3.89
C TYR A 206 -7.38 -17.55 -3.68
N TYR A 207 -7.57 -16.68 -4.68
CA TYR A 207 -7.42 -15.24 -4.51
C TYR A 207 -8.43 -14.67 -3.51
N ILE A 208 -9.71 -15.06 -3.63
CA ILE A 208 -10.74 -14.67 -2.67
C ILE A 208 -10.43 -15.23 -1.28
N LEU A 209 -10.03 -16.50 -1.20
CA LEU A 209 -9.64 -17.14 0.06
C LEU A 209 -8.46 -16.41 0.72
N ALA A 210 -7.47 -16.00 -0.05
CA ALA A 210 -6.33 -15.23 0.42
C ALA A 210 -6.73 -13.84 0.94
N ILE A 211 -7.63 -13.13 0.26
CA ILE A 211 -8.21 -11.88 0.74
C ILE A 211 -8.91 -12.10 2.07
N VAL A 212 -9.80 -13.10 2.14
CA VAL A 212 -10.55 -13.43 3.35
C VAL A 212 -9.60 -13.78 4.50
N ALA A 213 -8.59 -14.63 4.26
CA ALA A 213 -7.61 -15.02 5.26
C ALA A 213 -6.83 -13.81 5.81
N GLY A 214 -6.35 -12.92 4.93
CA GLY A 214 -5.66 -11.70 5.34
C GLY A 214 -6.57 -10.74 6.11
N SER A 215 -7.80 -10.50 5.63
CA SER A 215 -8.76 -9.62 6.28
C SER A 215 -9.21 -10.15 7.64
N VAL A 216 -9.43 -11.46 7.77
CA VAL A 216 -9.74 -12.11 9.05
C VAL A 216 -8.56 -11.98 10.01
N ALA A 217 -7.34 -12.21 9.56
CA ALA A 217 -6.14 -12.05 10.39
C ALA A 217 -6.01 -10.60 10.91
N THR A 218 -6.17 -9.59 10.04
CA THR A 218 -6.23 -8.18 10.44
C THR A 218 -7.31 -7.96 11.49
N ALA A 219 -8.54 -8.40 11.22
CA ALA A 219 -9.70 -8.13 12.07
C ALA A 219 -9.56 -8.77 13.45
N LEU A 220 -9.09 -10.01 13.52
CA LEU A 220 -8.85 -10.71 14.79
C LEU A 220 -7.73 -10.05 15.58
N MET A 221 -6.62 -9.68 14.93
CA MET A 221 -5.48 -9.07 15.60
C MET A 221 -5.82 -7.68 16.15
N VAL A 222 -6.43 -6.82 15.34
CA VAL A 222 -6.79 -5.46 15.79
C VAL A 222 -7.85 -5.51 16.89
N ASN A 223 -8.82 -6.42 16.78
CA ASN A 223 -9.84 -6.59 17.82
C ASN A 223 -9.25 -7.19 19.10
N ALA A 224 -8.26 -8.08 19.02
CA ALA A 224 -7.58 -8.58 20.21
C ALA A 224 -6.80 -7.47 20.93
N LEU A 225 -6.17 -6.57 20.18
CA LEU A 225 -5.34 -5.49 20.73
C LEU A 225 -6.15 -4.27 21.21
N LYS A 226 -7.25 -3.90 20.54
CA LYS A 226 -8.10 -2.75 20.91
C LYS A 226 -9.00 -3.12 22.09
N LYS A 227 -8.99 -2.36 23.19
CA LYS A 227 -9.99 -2.51 24.26
C LYS A 227 -11.38 -1.94 23.85
N PRO A 228 -12.50 -2.43 24.42
CA PRO A 228 -13.82 -1.78 24.32
C PRO A 228 -13.77 -0.30 24.70
N ILE A 229 -14.68 0.51 24.14
CA ILE A 229 -14.69 1.97 24.37
C ILE A 229 -14.95 2.30 25.84
N GLU A 230 -15.91 1.64 26.48
CA GLU A 230 -16.23 1.84 27.90
C GLU A 230 -14.96 1.68 28.77
N GLN A 231 -14.21 0.61 28.56
CA GLN A 231 -12.95 0.36 29.29
C GLN A 231 -11.82 1.34 28.93
N ARG A 232 -11.87 1.98 27.75
CA ARG A 232 -10.91 3.03 27.37
C ARG A 232 -11.24 4.34 28.09
N GLN A 233 -12.52 4.68 28.22
CA GLN A 233 -12.98 5.84 28.98
C GLN A 233 -12.65 5.67 30.46
N ASP A 234 -12.92 4.49 31.04
CA ASP A 234 -12.58 4.17 32.43
C ASP A 234 -11.06 4.29 32.70
N SER A 235 -10.21 3.80 31.80
CA SER A 235 -8.75 3.91 31.98
C SER A 235 -8.21 5.33 31.86
N VAL A 236 -8.76 6.15 30.97
CA VAL A 236 -8.34 7.55 30.83
C VAL A 236 -8.78 8.37 32.05
N GLN A 237 -9.95 8.07 32.59
CA GLN A 237 -10.49 8.74 33.76
C GLN A 237 -9.73 8.34 35.03
N GLN A 238 -9.32 7.06 35.13
CA GLN A 238 -8.48 6.57 36.22
C GLN A 238 -7.06 7.14 36.19
N ASP A 239 -6.42 7.27 35.01
CA ASP A 239 -5.12 7.94 34.87
C ASP A 239 -5.22 9.44 35.21
N SER A 240 -6.32 10.12 34.84
CA SER A 240 -6.51 11.54 35.16
C SER A 240 -6.81 11.80 36.65
N ASP A 241 -7.46 10.86 37.32
CA ASP A 241 -7.73 10.96 38.76
C ASP A 241 -6.46 10.69 39.57
N ASP A 242 -5.58 9.78 39.13
CA ASP A 242 -4.29 9.48 39.78
C ASP A 242 -3.30 10.66 39.66
N ASP A 243 -3.25 11.33 38.51
CA ASP A 243 -2.44 12.55 38.30
C ASP A 243 -2.97 13.78 39.07
N SER A 244 -4.20 13.73 39.61
CA SER A 244 -4.82 14.85 40.34
C SER A 244 -4.60 14.81 41.87
N LEU A 245 -4.00 13.73 42.38
CA LEU A 245 -3.76 13.50 43.80
C LEU A 245 -2.29 13.71 44.18
N GLU A 246 -1.83 14.96 44.23
CA GLU A 246 -0.78 15.46 45.16
C GLU A 246 -0.29 16.85 44.73
N LEU A 247 -0.93 17.93 45.21
CA LEU A 247 -0.28 19.23 45.44
C LEU A 247 -1.02 20.00 46.55
N THR A 248 -1.18 19.38 47.72
CA THR A 248 -1.47 20.13 48.95
C THR A 248 -0.14 20.46 49.61
N PHE A 249 0.31 21.71 49.43
CA PHE A 249 1.40 22.27 50.23
C PHE A 249 0.81 22.71 51.57
N GLU A 250 1.10 21.96 52.64
CA GLU A 250 1.01 22.43 54.03
C GLU A 250 2.16 23.40 54.36
#